data_AF-A0A7X3XKZ5-F1
#
_entry.id   AF-A0A7X3XKZ5-F1
#
_cell.length_a   1.000
_cell.length_b   1.000
_cell.length_c   1.000
_cell.angle_alpha   90.00
_cell.angle_beta   90.00
_cell.angle_gamma   90.00
#
_symmetry.space_group_name_H-M   'P 1'
#
loop_
_entity.id
_entity.type
_entity.pdbx_description
1 polymer ?
#
loop_
_entity_poly.entity_id
_entity_poly.type
_entity_poly.pdbx_seq_one_letter_code
_entity_poly.pdbx_strand_id
1 'polypeptide(L)'
;MTQNGTRKNQIEEAIEVAAEAHQGQYRKGTDTPYITHPYAVGLILMEAGCPEAVIIGGILHDTVEDTDLTLEFIRERFGNAIAEIVDGCSENKALRWRARKTERIEALRTASPEVCTVTCADKLHNLRTIISEYDVIGDTVWDRFHGGVEDQAWYYRSILGAIAERDAALQKNGVRVKLSKHDSGANAESDGNDTAPQQGASDSNDAREAPAAIDAVNPHLFRQFQQAVAYLFEGETQ
;
A
#
# COMPACT_ATOMS: atom_id res chain seq x y z
N MET A 1 -16.08 33.59 18.27
CA MET A 1 -15.51 32.43 18.99
C MET A 1 -14.92 31.52 17.93
N THR A 2 -13.63 31.70 17.65
CA THR A 2 -12.87 30.88 16.71
C THR A 2 -12.63 29.52 17.37
N GLN A 3 -13.33 28.49 16.91
CA GLN A 3 -12.96 27.12 17.26
C GLN A 3 -11.62 26.81 16.57
N ASN A 4 -10.52 26.99 17.30
CA ASN A 4 -9.26 26.32 16.99
C ASN A 4 -9.45 24.84 17.36
N GLY A 5 -10.19 24.11 16.52
CA GLY A 5 -10.19 22.66 16.56
C GLY A 5 -8.85 22.19 16.02
N THR A 6 -8.02 21.59 16.86
CA THR A 6 -6.84 20.86 16.41
C THR A 6 -7.30 19.88 15.33
N ARG A 7 -6.80 20.03 14.09
CA ARG A 7 -7.09 19.04 13.04
C ARG A 7 -6.69 17.67 13.58
N LYS A 8 -7.66 16.76 13.66
CA LYS A 8 -7.41 15.39 14.09
C LYS A 8 -6.42 14.76 13.11
N ASN A 9 -5.47 13.98 13.64
CA ASN A 9 -4.54 13.22 12.81
C ASN A 9 -5.36 12.21 11.99
N GLN A 10 -5.23 12.23 10.66
CA GLN A 10 -6.08 11.40 9.80
C GLN A 10 -5.77 9.91 9.94
N ILE A 11 -4.54 9.54 10.33
CA ILE A 11 -4.17 8.15 10.65
C ILE A 11 -4.89 7.68 11.92
N GLU A 12 -4.89 8.50 12.98
CA GLU A 12 -5.59 8.17 14.23
C GLU A 12 -7.10 8.01 13.97
N GLU A 13 -7.68 8.92 13.19
CA GLU A 13 -9.08 8.84 12.79
C GLU A 13 -9.38 7.60 11.94
N ALA A 14 -8.49 7.21 11.02
CA ALA A 14 -8.65 5.99 10.24
C ALA A 14 -8.60 4.73 11.11
N ILE A 15 -7.73 4.69 12.12
CA ILE A 15 -7.65 3.58 13.09
C ILE A 15 -8.94 3.46 13.89
N GLU A 16 -9.47 4.58 14.38
CA GLU A 16 -10.76 4.59 15.10
C GLU A 16 -11.90 4.09 14.22
N VAL A 17 -12.00 4.61 12.99
CA VAL A 17 -13.04 4.20 12.03
C VAL A 17 -12.93 2.71 11.72
N ALA A 18 -11.73 2.18 11.46
CA ALA A 18 -11.52 0.76 11.21
C ALA A 18 -11.87 -0.09 12.46
N ALA A 19 -11.52 0.38 13.66
CA ALA A 19 -11.80 -0.33 14.90
C ALA A 19 -13.29 -0.41 15.20
N GLU A 20 -14.04 0.66 14.97
CA GLU A 20 -15.49 0.70 15.10
C GLU A 20 -16.17 -0.17 14.05
N ALA A 21 -15.76 -0.07 12.78
CA ALA A 21 -16.36 -0.81 11.67
C ALA A 21 -16.17 -2.34 11.81
N HIS A 22 -15.00 -2.78 12.27
CA HIS A 22 -14.68 -4.19 12.47
C HIS A 22 -15.00 -4.69 13.91
N GLN A 23 -15.76 -3.93 14.70
CA GLN A 23 -16.09 -4.33 16.06
C GLN A 23 -16.87 -5.67 16.06
N GLY A 24 -16.37 -6.64 16.83
CA GLY A 24 -16.96 -7.98 16.92
C GLY A 24 -16.56 -8.93 15.78
N GLN A 25 -15.72 -8.49 14.83
CA GLN A 25 -15.13 -9.35 13.81
C GLN A 25 -13.81 -9.96 14.32
N TYR A 26 -13.56 -11.21 13.92
CA TYR A 26 -12.38 -11.97 14.31
C TYR A 26 -11.65 -12.51 13.07
N ARG A 27 -10.34 -12.74 13.18
CA ARG A 27 -9.57 -13.40 12.12
C ARG A 27 -10.08 -14.84 11.95
N LYS A 28 -10.03 -15.32 10.71
CA LYS A 28 -10.66 -16.58 10.31
C LYS A 28 -10.11 -17.76 11.12
N GLY A 29 -10.96 -18.38 11.93
CA GLY A 29 -10.61 -19.56 12.71
C GLY A 29 -9.77 -19.28 13.95
N THR A 30 -9.75 -18.03 14.45
CA THR A 30 -9.04 -17.64 15.68
C THR A 30 -9.88 -16.69 16.54
N ASP A 31 -9.45 -16.45 17.78
CA ASP A 31 -10.06 -15.46 18.69
C ASP A 31 -9.40 -14.07 18.59
N THR A 32 -8.54 -13.86 17.59
CA THR A 32 -7.83 -12.59 17.40
C THR A 32 -8.77 -11.55 16.77
N PRO A 33 -8.98 -10.38 17.40
CA PRO A 33 -9.81 -9.30 16.83
C PRO A 33 -9.33 -8.88 15.44
N TYR A 34 -10.26 -8.68 14.50
CA TYR A 34 -9.92 -8.38 13.11
C TYR A 34 -9.11 -7.09 12.95
N ILE A 35 -9.38 -6.07 13.76
CA ILE A 35 -8.67 -4.77 13.76
C ILE A 35 -7.14 -4.89 13.85
N THR A 36 -6.62 -5.98 14.43
CA THR A 36 -5.18 -6.27 14.45
C THR A 36 -4.58 -6.34 13.04
N HIS A 37 -5.34 -6.81 12.04
CA HIS A 37 -4.87 -6.89 10.66
C HIS A 37 -4.79 -5.52 9.98
N PRO A 38 -5.86 -4.70 9.89
CA PRO A 38 -5.76 -3.36 9.31
C PRO A 38 -4.71 -2.49 10.01
N TYR A 39 -4.58 -2.61 11.34
CA TYR A 39 -3.53 -1.90 12.09
C TYR A 39 -2.12 -2.35 11.66
N ALA A 40 -1.87 -3.65 11.55
CA ALA A 40 -0.57 -4.17 11.12
C ALA A 40 -0.25 -3.82 9.66
N VAL A 41 -1.25 -3.78 8.77
CA VAL A 41 -1.08 -3.30 7.39
C VAL A 41 -0.64 -1.83 7.38
N GLY A 42 -1.29 -0.98 8.18
CA GLY A 42 -0.89 0.41 8.37
C GLY A 42 0.56 0.55 8.86
N LEU A 43 0.97 -0.26 9.84
CA LEU A 43 2.35 -0.28 10.34
C LEU A 43 3.36 -0.68 9.26
N ILE A 44 3.09 -1.75 8.50
CA ILE A 44 3.97 -2.19 7.40
C ILE A 44 4.16 -1.08 6.37
N LEU A 45 3.09 -0.37 6.01
CA LEU A 45 3.15 0.74 5.06
C LEU A 45 3.92 1.94 5.63
N MET A 46 3.76 2.22 6.92
CA MET A 46 4.49 3.27 7.61
C MET A 46 6.00 2.96 7.69
N GLU A 47 6.37 1.73 8.04
CA GLU A 47 7.75 1.25 8.05
C GLU A 47 8.39 1.30 6.65
N ALA A 48 7.60 1.05 5.61
CA ALA A 48 8.02 1.15 4.22
C ALA A 48 8.17 2.62 3.74
N GLY A 49 7.86 3.61 4.58
CA GLY A 49 7.96 5.04 4.25
C GLY A 49 6.90 5.51 3.26
N CYS A 50 5.74 4.85 3.21
CA CYS A 50 4.67 5.21 2.28
C CYS A 50 4.02 6.57 2.64
N PRO A 51 3.46 7.29 1.65
CA PRO A 51 2.68 8.50 1.92
C PRO A 51 1.47 8.23 2.84
N GLU A 52 1.06 9.25 3.58
CA GLU A 52 -0.06 9.17 4.54
C GLU A 52 -1.36 8.62 3.92
N ALA A 53 -1.69 9.03 2.70
CA ALA A 53 -2.87 8.51 1.98
C ALA A 53 -2.83 6.99 1.74
N VAL A 54 -1.63 6.43 1.48
CA VAL A 54 -1.45 4.98 1.29
C VAL A 54 -1.57 4.26 2.62
N ILE A 55 -1.00 4.82 3.69
CA ILE A 55 -1.12 4.27 5.05
C ILE A 55 -2.60 4.23 5.47
N ILE A 56 -3.33 5.33 5.31
CA ILE A 56 -4.76 5.41 5.62
C ILE A 56 -5.57 4.44 4.75
N GLY A 57 -5.30 4.40 3.43
CA GLY A 57 -5.93 3.44 2.53
C GLY A 57 -5.71 2.00 2.96
N GLY A 58 -4.52 1.65 3.44
CA GLY A 58 -4.23 0.33 4.00
C GLY A 58 -4.94 0.03 5.33
N ILE A 59 -5.10 1.02 6.20
CA ILE A 59 -5.90 0.86 7.44
C ILE A 59 -7.39 0.66 7.14
N LEU A 60 -7.88 1.23 6.04
CA LEU A 60 -9.31 1.19 5.69
C LEU A 60 -9.64 0.14 4.61
N HIS A 61 -8.67 -0.61 4.09
CA HIS A 61 -8.81 -1.38 2.84
C HIS A 61 -9.96 -2.41 2.85
N ASP A 62 -10.21 -3.05 3.99
CA ASP A 62 -11.27 -4.06 4.15
C ASP A 62 -12.62 -3.48 4.62
N THR A 63 -12.67 -2.19 4.96
CA THR A 63 -13.86 -1.63 5.62
C THR A 63 -15.08 -1.64 4.69
N VAL A 64 -14.92 -1.29 3.42
CA VAL A 64 -16.02 -1.34 2.44
C VAL A 64 -16.36 -2.78 2.05
N GLU A 65 -15.37 -3.68 2.08
CA GLU A 65 -15.55 -5.07 1.66
C GLU A 65 -16.26 -5.93 2.72
N ASP A 66 -15.97 -5.70 4.00
CA ASP A 66 -16.37 -6.59 5.10
C ASP A 66 -17.26 -5.92 6.16
N THR A 67 -17.63 -4.64 5.99
CA THR A 67 -18.49 -3.88 6.93
C THR A 67 -19.58 -3.09 6.20
N ASP A 68 -20.40 -2.36 6.94
CA ASP A 68 -21.46 -1.50 6.38
C ASP A 68 -20.95 -0.13 5.90
N LEU A 69 -19.64 0.15 6.00
CA LEU A 69 -19.06 1.40 5.49
C LEU A 69 -19.13 1.46 3.96
N THR A 70 -19.33 2.68 3.44
CA THR A 70 -19.45 2.92 2.00
C THR A 70 -18.27 3.74 1.48
N LEU A 71 -17.96 3.61 0.19
CA LEU A 71 -16.95 4.46 -0.45
C LEU A 71 -17.28 5.95 -0.36
N GLU A 72 -18.56 6.32 -0.33
CA GLU A 72 -18.97 7.71 -0.16
C GLU A 72 -18.59 8.23 1.22
N PHE A 73 -18.83 7.45 2.27
CA PHE A 73 -18.38 7.80 3.61
C PHE A 73 -16.84 8.01 3.67
N ILE A 74 -16.08 7.12 3.04
CA ILE A 74 -14.61 7.25 2.98
C ILE A 74 -14.22 8.52 2.22
N ARG A 75 -14.87 8.80 1.09
CA ARG A 75 -14.61 9.99 0.26
C ARG A 75 -14.92 11.28 0.98
N GLU A 76 -16.04 11.36 1.68
CA GLU A 76 -16.44 12.55 2.44
C GLU A 76 -15.49 12.82 3.61
N ARG A 77 -15.02 11.76 4.28
CA ARG A 77 -14.24 11.87 5.51
C ARG A 77 -12.74 12.01 5.29
N PHE A 78 -12.19 11.25 4.34
CA PHE A 78 -10.75 11.15 4.09
C PHE A 78 -10.32 11.73 2.73
N GLY A 79 -11.27 11.96 1.83
CA GLY A 79 -11.00 12.52 0.50
C GLY A 79 -10.88 11.47 -0.60
N ASN A 80 -10.87 11.96 -1.84
CA ASN A 80 -11.00 11.11 -3.04
C ASN A 80 -9.82 10.14 -3.21
N ALA A 81 -8.58 10.57 -2.97
CA ALA A 81 -7.40 9.71 -3.16
C ALA A 81 -7.44 8.46 -2.28
N ILE A 82 -7.90 8.58 -1.04
CA ILE A 82 -8.03 7.44 -0.11
C ILE A 82 -9.19 6.54 -0.53
N ALA A 83 -10.32 7.12 -0.94
CA ALA A 83 -11.45 6.35 -1.44
C ALA A 83 -11.09 5.51 -2.68
N GLU A 84 -10.29 6.05 -3.60
CA GLU A 84 -9.79 5.32 -4.78
C GLU A 84 -8.87 4.15 -4.40
N ILE A 85 -8.03 4.31 -3.36
CA ILE A 85 -7.20 3.23 -2.85
C ILE A 85 -8.06 2.11 -2.24
N VAL A 86 -9.05 2.47 -1.41
CA VAL A 86 -9.95 1.51 -0.75
C VAL A 86 -10.81 0.76 -1.78
N ASP A 87 -11.38 1.47 -2.75
CA ASP A 87 -12.13 0.87 -3.88
C ASP A 87 -11.24 -0.10 -4.66
N GLY A 88 -10.04 0.36 -5.01
CA GLY A 88 -9.05 -0.46 -5.69
C GLY A 88 -8.58 -1.67 -4.89
N CYS A 89 -8.86 -1.78 -3.59
CA CYS A 89 -8.53 -2.94 -2.76
C CYS A 89 -9.72 -3.88 -2.53
N SER A 90 -10.95 -3.44 -2.79
CA SER A 90 -12.17 -4.17 -2.47
C SER A 90 -12.52 -5.21 -3.57
N GLU A 91 -13.08 -6.35 -3.16
CA GLU A 91 -13.55 -7.42 -4.06
C GLU A 91 -15.08 -7.52 -4.12
N ASN A 92 -15.62 -7.91 -5.29
CA ASN A 92 -17.04 -8.21 -5.44
C ASN A 92 -17.41 -9.56 -4.80
N LYS A 93 -17.94 -9.54 -3.57
CA LYS A 93 -18.35 -10.73 -2.81
C LYS A 93 -19.47 -11.57 -3.46
N ALA A 94 -20.15 -11.09 -4.51
CA ALA A 94 -21.21 -11.84 -5.19
C ALA A 94 -20.67 -13.02 -6.02
N LEU A 95 -19.37 -13.02 -6.33
CA LEU A 95 -18.73 -14.05 -7.14
C LEU A 95 -18.11 -15.16 -6.28
N ARG A 96 -17.95 -16.35 -6.89
CA ARG A 96 -17.24 -17.48 -6.25
C ARG A 96 -15.77 -17.13 -6.04
N TRP A 97 -15.16 -17.76 -5.03
CA TRP A 97 -13.79 -17.46 -4.59
C TRP A 97 -12.77 -17.37 -5.74
N ARG A 98 -12.69 -18.40 -6.59
CA ARG A 98 -11.72 -18.42 -7.70
C ARG A 98 -11.96 -17.28 -8.70
N ALA A 99 -13.22 -17.00 -9.03
CA ALA A 99 -13.58 -15.91 -9.95
C ALA A 99 -13.22 -14.54 -9.36
N ARG A 100 -13.53 -14.28 -8.08
CA ARG A 100 -13.11 -13.05 -7.38
C ARG A 100 -11.61 -12.85 -7.42
N LYS A 101 -10.85 -13.92 -7.11
CA LYS A 101 -9.39 -13.86 -7.11
C LYS A 101 -8.83 -13.62 -8.51
N THR A 102 -9.41 -14.23 -9.55
CA THR A 102 -9.03 -13.95 -10.94
C THR A 102 -9.30 -12.50 -11.34
N GLU A 103 -10.47 -11.94 -11.03
CA GLU A 103 -10.77 -10.52 -11.30
C GLU A 103 -9.78 -9.61 -10.57
N ARG A 104 -9.46 -9.91 -9.31
CA ARG A 104 -8.45 -9.17 -8.54
C ARG A 104 -7.08 -9.20 -9.20
N ILE A 105 -6.63 -10.38 -9.64
CA ILE A 105 -5.34 -10.55 -10.32
C ILE A 105 -5.28 -9.70 -11.60
N GLU A 106 -6.33 -9.73 -12.42
CA GLU A 106 -6.37 -8.96 -13.67
C GLU A 106 -6.43 -7.45 -13.41
N ALA A 107 -7.20 -7.01 -12.41
CA ALA A 107 -7.26 -5.60 -12.01
C ALA A 107 -5.89 -5.05 -11.58
N LEU A 108 -5.06 -5.86 -10.90
CA LEU A 108 -3.72 -5.44 -10.44
C LEU A 108 -2.75 -5.14 -11.59
N ARG A 109 -2.96 -5.69 -12.79
CA ARG A 109 -2.10 -5.40 -13.96
C ARG A 109 -2.17 -3.94 -14.41
N THR A 110 -3.25 -3.25 -14.06
CA THR A 110 -3.50 -1.84 -14.43
C THR A 110 -3.80 -0.94 -13.24
N ALA A 111 -3.73 -1.47 -12.01
CA ALA A 111 -4.03 -0.71 -10.80
C ALA A 111 -3.01 0.41 -10.54
N SER A 112 -3.36 1.34 -9.66
CA SER A 112 -2.43 2.39 -9.25
C SER A 112 -1.29 1.80 -8.40
N PRO A 113 -0.11 2.46 -8.36
CA PRO A 113 1.01 2.06 -7.52
C PRO A 113 0.64 1.95 -6.04
N GLU A 114 -0.24 2.83 -5.56
CA GLU A 114 -0.75 2.87 -4.19
C GLU A 114 -1.58 1.62 -3.88
N VAL A 115 -2.52 1.25 -4.77
CA VAL A 115 -3.33 0.02 -4.63
C VAL A 115 -2.45 -1.22 -4.62
N CYS A 116 -1.46 -1.32 -5.51
CA CYS A 116 -0.53 -2.43 -5.53
C CYS A 116 0.35 -2.46 -4.25
N THR A 117 0.74 -1.30 -3.73
CA THR A 117 1.53 -1.19 -2.49
C THR A 117 0.71 -1.64 -1.27
N VAL A 118 -0.55 -1.20 -1.15
CA VAL A 118 -1.47 -1.70 -0.10
C VAL A 118 -1.68 -3.20 -0.23
N THR A 119 -1.88 -3.70 -1.45
CA THR A 119 -2.03 -5.14 -1.70
C THR A 119 -0.81 -5.93 -1.24
N CYS A 120 0.41 -5.44 -1.50
CA CYS A 120 1.63 -6.08 -1.01
C CYS A 120 1.68 -6.12 0.53
N ALA A 121 1.32 -5.04 1.21
CA ALA A 121 1.32 -4.99 2.67
C ALA A 121 0.29 -5.93 3.29
N ASP A 122 -0.93 -5.94 2.76
CA ASP A 122 -2.00 -6.86 3.14
C ASP A 122 -1.55 -8.32 2.96
N LYS A 123 -1.09 -8.68 1.76
CA LYS A 123 -0.69 -10.06 1.47
C LYS A 123 0.54 -10.49 2.25
N LEU A 124 1.49 -9.58 2.50
CA LEU A 124 2.64 -9.85 3.37
C LEU A 124 2.21 -10.14 4.81
N HIS A 125 1.29 -9.34 5.37
CA HIS A 125 0.79 -9.60 6.72
C HIS A 125 0.05 -10.93 6.82
N ASN A 126 -0.78 -11.25 5.82
CA ASN A 126 -1.49 -12.52 5.73
C ASN A 126 -0.52 -13.71 5.66
N LEU A 127 0.52 -13.64 4.83
CA LEU A 127 1.54 -14.68 4.76
C LEU A 127 2.33 -14.82 6.07
N ARG A 128 2.74 -13.71 6.71
CA ARG A 128 3.42 -13.76 8.01
C ARG A 128 2.56 -14.42 9.08
N THR A 129 1.25 -14.13 9.09
CA THR A 129 0.30 -14.81 9.98
C THR A 129 0.27 -16.31 9.68
N ILE A 130 0.10 -16.69 8.41
CA ILE A 130 0.04 -18.11 8.01
C ILE A 130 1.34 -18.85 8.38
N ILE A 131 2.50 -18.25 8.12
CA ILE A 131 3.82 -18.81 8.48
C ILE A 131 3.89 -19.07 9.98
N SER A 132 3.55 -18.06 10.79
CA SER A 132 3.58 -18.20 12.25
C SER A 132 2.64 -19.29 12.78
N GLU A 133 1.50 -19.50 12.11
CA GLU A 133 0.58 -20.58 12.46
C GLU A 133 1.08 -21.93 11.94
N TYR A 134 1.62 -21.99 10.73
CA TYR A 134 2.19 -23.19 10.12
C TYR A 134 3.31 -23.78 11.00
N ASP A 135 4.16 -22.93 11.59
CA ASP A 135 5.21 -23.36 12.52
C ASP A 135 4.67 -24.04 13.78
N VAL A 136 3.40 -23.81 14.14
CA VAL A 136 2.76 -24.37 15.35
C VAL A 136 1.89 -25.58 15.02
N ILE A 137 1.07 -25.49 13.97
CA ILE A 137 0.03 -26.49 13.65
C ILE A 137 0.25 -27.23 12.33
N GLY A 138 1.33 -26.91 11.61
CA GLY A 138 1.69 -27.54 10.33
C GLY A 138 0.60 -27.40 9.27
N ASP A 139 0.43 -28.45 8.47
CA ASP A 139 -0.48 -28.47 7.32
C ASP A 139 -1.96 -28.24 7.69
N THR A 140 -2.35 -28.40 8.96
CA THR A 140 -3.72 -28.15 9.40
C THR A 140 -4.14 -26.68 9.28
N VAL A 141 -3.18 -25.75 9.14
CA VAL A 141 -3.48 -24.34 8.85
C VAL A 141 -4.30 -24.19 7.56
N TRP A 142 -4.09 -25.08 6.58
CA TRP A 142 -4.72 -25.00 5.26
C TRP A 142 -6.22 -25.33 5.27
N ASP A 143 -6.70 -26.05 6.28
CA ASP A 143 -8.12 -26.39 6.45
C ASP A 143 -9.00 -25.14 6.62
N ARG A 144 -8.40 -24.03 7.06
CA ARG A 144 -9.08 -22.74 7.21
C ARG A 144 -9.23 -22.00 5.89
N PHE A 145 -8.56 -22.39 4.81
CA PHE A 145 -8.51 -21.63 3.56
C PHE A 145 -9.28 -22.31 2.43
N HIS A 146 -9.90 -21.51 1.57
CA HIS A 146 -10.57 -22.06 0.40
C HIS A 146 -9.52 -22.68 -0.54
N GLY A 147 -9.76 -23.94 -0.93
CA GLY A 147 -8.90 -24.68 -1.87
C GLY A 147 -7.54 -25.11 -1.32
N GLY A 148 -7.31 -24.96 -0.01
CA GLY A 148 -6.08 -25.38 0.64
C GLY A 148 -4.81 -24.74 0.07
N VAL A 149 -3.68 -25.39 0.28
CA VAL A 149 -2.35 -24.88 -0.08
C VAL A 149 -2.20 -24.56 -1.56
N GLU A 150 -2.76 -25.38 -2.46
CA GLU A 150 -2.60 -25.20 -3.91
C GLU A 150 -3.27 -23.93 -4.44
N ASP A 151 -4.51 -23.68 -4.01
CA ASP A 151 -5.25 -22.48 -4.40
C ASP A 151 -4.63 -21.22 -3.79
N GLN A 152 -4.16 -21.29 -2.54
CA GLN A 152 -3.44 -20.17 -1.92
C GLN A 152 -2.13 -19.88 -2.67
N ALA A 153 -1.32 -20.91 -2.96
CA ALA A 153 -0.07 -20.76 -3.68
C ALA A 153 -0.28 -20.15 -5.08
N TRP A 154 -1.30 -20.61 -5.81
CA TRP A 154 -1.69 -19.99 -7.07
C TRP A 154 -2.02 -18.50 -6.91
N TYR A 155 -2.82 -18.15 -5.91
CA TYR A 155 -3.29 -16.78 -5.74
C TYR A 155 -2.13 -15.83 -5.43
N TYR A 156 -1.29 -16.15 -4.44
CA TYR A 156 -0.16 -15.30 -4.08
C TYR A 156 0.87 -15.16 -5.20
N ARG A 157 1.19 -16.25 -5.92
CA ARG A 157 2.09 -16.20 -7.08
C ARG A 157 1.51 -15.35 -8.22
N SER A 158 0.20 -15.44 -8.45
CA SER A 158 -0.48 -14.67 -9.49
C SER A 158 -0.51 -13.16 -9.18
N ILE A 159 -0.67 -12.77 -7.92
CA ILE A 159 -0.55 -11.37 -7.49
C ILE A 159 0.86 -10.84 -7.79
N LEU A 160 1.90 -11.59 -7.41
CA LEU A 160 3.30 -11.22 -7.69
C LEU A 160 3.54 -11.05 -9.20
N GLY A 161 3.04 -11.99 -10.00
CA GLY A 161 3.13 -11.92 -11.46
C GLY A 161 2.44 -10.68 -12.03
N ALA A 162 1.20 -10.41 -11.63
CA ALA A 162 0.43 -9.26 -12.11
C ALA A 162 1.09 -7.92 -11.79
N ILE A 163 1.59 -7.75 -10.55
CA ILE A 163 2.28 -6.54 -10.13
C ILE A 163 3.63 -6.38 -10.85
N ALA A 164 4.39 -7.48 -11.02
CA ALA A 164 5.66 -7.43 -11.75
C ALA A 164 5.47 -7.08 -13.24
N GLU A 165 4.44 -7.63 -13.87
CA GLU A 165 4.10 -7.32 -15.27
C GLU A 165 3.68 -5.86 -15.44
N ARG A 166 2.85 -5.34 -14.53
CA ARG A 166 2.47 -3.92 -14.46
C ARG A 166 3.70 -3.02 -14.42
N ASP A 167 4.60 -3.23 -13.45
CA ASP A 167 5.77 -2.38 -13.25
C ASP A 167 6.75 -2.50 -14.43
N ALA A 168 6.92 -3.70 -15.01
CA ALA A 168 7.72 -3.90 -16.21
C ALA A 168 7.13 -3.18 -17.44
N ALA A 169 5.81 -3.14 -17.57
CA ALA A 169 5.14 -2.42 -18.66
C ALA A 169 5.34 -0.90 -18.53
N LEU A 170 5.29 -0.36 -17.31
CA LEU A 170 5.57 1.06 -17.06
C LEU A 170 7.02 1.42 -17.42
N GLN A 171 7.99 0.59 -17.02
CA GLN A 171 9.40 0.79 -17.38
C GLN A 171 9.67 0.73 -18.89
N LYS A 172 8.95 -0.11 -19.62
CA LYS A 172 9.05 -0.21 -21.09
C LYS A 172 8.39 0.98 -21.81
N ASN A 173 7.31 1.51 -21.25
CA ASN A 173 6.49 2.55 -21.89
C ASN A 173 6.90 3.98 -21.50
N GLY A 174 7.71 4.19 -20.46
CA GLY A 174 8.22 5.52 -20.10
C GLY A 174 9.32 5.51 -19.04
N VAL A 175 10.34 6.35 -19.25
CA VAL A 175 11.43 6.73 -18.32
C VAL A 175 12.74 5.94 -18.46
N ARG A 176 13.42 6.18 -19.59
CA ARG A 176 14.88 6.20 -19.67
C ARG A 176 15.37 7.59 -19.21
N VAL A 177 15.19 7.95 -17.93
CA VAL A 177 15.87 9.15 -17.39
C VAL A 177 17.35 8.80 -17.28
N LYS A 178 18.14 9.36 -18.20
CA LYS A 178 19.58 9.45 -18.01
C LYS A 178 19.80 10.20 -16.70
N LEU A 179 20.35 9.53 -15.70
CA LEU A 179 21.06 10.23 -14.62
C LEU A 179 22.16 11.04 -15.31
N SER A 180 21.95 12.35 -15.48
CA SER A 180 23.02 13.24 -15.87
C SER A 180 24.02 13.19 -14.73
N LYS A 181 25.17 12.54 -14.98
CA LYS A 181 26.33 12.66 -14.12
C LYS A 181 26.56 14.14 -13.89
N HIS A 182 26.63 14.53 -12.62
CA HIS A 182 27.22 15.80 -12.22
C HIS A 182 28.55 15.94 -12.97
N ASP A 183 28.59 16.88 -13.91
CA ASP A 183 29.83 17.35 -14.48
C ASP A 183 30.47 18.24 -13.41
N SER A 184 31.45 17.68 -12.71
CA SER A 184 32.36 18.42 -11.86
C SER A 184 33.10 19.42 -12.74
N GLY A 185 32.77 20.70 -12.55
CA GLY A 185 33.34 21.80 -13.31
C GLY A 185 34.86 21.91 -13.16
N ALA A 186 35.49 22.31 -14.26
CA ALA A 186 36.72 23.08 -14.25
C ALA A 186 36.64 24.08 -15.40
N ASN A 187 36.42 25.35 -15.09
CA ASN A 187 36.91 26.45 -15.91
C ASN A 187 37.32 27.58 -14.98
N ALA A 188 38.59 27.97 -15.12
CA ALA A 188 39.22 29.08 -14.45
C ALA A 188 39.09 30.37 -15.28
N GLU A 189 39.27 31.50 -14.59
CA GLU A 189 39.53 32.86 -15.11
C GLU A 189 38.31 33.61 -15.69
N SER A 190 38.06 34.89 -15.46
CA SER A 190 38.69 35.94 -14.62
C SER A 190 37.75 37.16 -14.53
N ASP A 191 38.02 37.99 -13.52
CA ASP A 191 37.81 39.46 -13.43
C ASP A 191 36.42 40.12 -13.43
N GLY A 192 36.20 40.93 -12.39
CA GLY A 192 35.74 42.31 -12.61
C GLY A 192 34.53 42.82 -11.83
N ASN A 193 34.79 43.28 -10.60
CA ASN A 193 34.32 44.55 -10.01
C ASN A 193 32.85 44.74 -9.54
N ASP A 194 32.73 44.82 -8.21
CA ASP A 194 32.17 45.93 -7.41
C ASP A 194 30.71 46.39 -7.61
N THR A 195 29.83 46.10 -6.63
CA THR A 195 29.16 47.06 -5.73
C THR A 195 27.88 46.46 -5.11
N ALA A 196 27.72 46.63 -3.80
CA ALA A 196 26.54 46.27 -2.99
C ALA A 196 25.65 47.52 -2.74
N PRO A 197 24.55 47.49 -1.93
CA PRO A 197 23.70 46.39 -1.45
C PRO A 197 22.15 46.63 -1.56
N GLN A 198 21.37 45.54 -1.35
CA GLN A 198 20.09 45.38 -0.59
C GLN A 198 18.88 46.33 -0.85
N GLN A 199 17.59 45.98 -0.79
CA GLN A 199 16.74 44.88 -0.31
C GLN A 199 15.35 45.13 -0.95
N GLY A 200 14.59 44.14 -1.43
CA GLY A 200 13.55 43.47 -0.64
C GLY A 200 12.21 43.48 -1.39
N ALA A 201 11.78 42.33 -1.90
CA ALA A 201 10.41 42.07 -2.32
C ALA A 201 10.05 40.64 -1.95
N SER A 202 9.16 40.53 -0.97
CA SER A 202 8.49 39.31 -0.55
C SER A 202 7.27 39.07 -1.45
N ASP A 203 7.19 37.92 -2.09
CA ASP A 203 5.91 37.29 -2.42
C ASP A 203 6.11 35.77 -2.39
N SER A 204 5.70 35.18 -1.27
CA SER A 204 5.68 33.75 -1.03
C SER A 204 4.51 33.13 -1.80
N ASN A 205 4.81 32.54 -2.95
CA ASN A 205 3.89 31.65 -3.64
C ASN A 205 4.03 30.25 -3.00
N ASP A 206 3.17 29.96 -2.02
CA ASP A 206 3.05 28.64 -1.36
C ASP A 206 2.38 27.66 -2.32
N ALA A 207 3.10 27.30 -3.39
CA ALA A 207 2.78 26.15 -4.21
C ALA A 207 3.26 24.91 -3.46
N ARG A 208 2.38 24.29 -2.69
CA ARG A 208 2.61 22.92 -2.21
C ARG A 208 2.72 22.03 -3.43
N GLU A 209 3.94 21.64 -3.77
CA GLU A 209 4.22 20.63 -4.79
C GLU A 209 3.40 19.38 -4.46
N ALA A 210 2.60 18.93 -5.43
CA ALA A 210 1.99 17.62 -5.36
C ALA A 210 3.12 16.57 -5.19
N PRO A 211 2.99 15.59 -4.28
CA PRO A 211 4.02 14.57 -4.13
C PRO A 211 4.19 13.85 -5.48
N ALA A 212 5.44 13.73 -5.92
CA ALA A 212 5.79 13.06 -7.16
C ALA A 212 5.10 11.69 -7.23
N ALA A 213 4.38 11.42 -8.33
CA ALA A 213 3.72 10.15 -8.56
C ALA A 213 4.75 9.02 -8.40
N ILE A 214 4.49 8.12 -7.45
CA ILE A 214 5.31 6.95 -7.24
C ILE A 214 4.96 5.99 -8.38
N ASP A 215 5.60 6.05 -9.54
CA ASP A 215 5.15 5.26 -10.71
C ASP A 215 5.20 3.73 -10.51
N ALA A 216 5.95 3.23 -9.51
CA ALA A 216 6.19 1.81 -9.27
C ALA A 216 5.94 1.42 -7.81
N VAL A 217 5.62 0.14 -7.56
CA VAL A 217 5.39 -0.37 -6.19
C VAL A 217 6.64 -0.20 -5.33
N ASN A 218 6.45 0.01 -4.01
CA ASN A 218 7.57 0.06 -3.08
C ASN A 218 8.44 -1.22 -3.22
N PRO A 219 9.72 -1.10 -3.67
CA PRO A 219 10.52 -2.26 -4.04
C PRO A 219 10.99 -3.07 -2.83
N HIS A 220 11.08 -2.46 -1.64
CA HIS A 220 11.42 -3.20 -0.43
C HIS A 220 10.24 -4.09 -0.01
N LEU A 221 9.04 -3.51 0.03
CA LEU A 221 7.82 -4.23 0.38
C LEU A 221 7.53 -5.36 -0.61
N PHE A 222 7.68 -5.11 -1.90
CA PHE A 222 7.50 -6.15 -2.93
C PHE A 222 8.46 -7.32 -2.74
N ARG A 223 9.75 -7.06 -2.43
CA ARG A 223 10.72 -8.13 -2.14
C ARG A 223 10.36 -8.93 -0.89
N GLN A 224 9.91 -8.28 0.19
CA GLN A 224 9.48 -8.99 1.39
C GLN A 224 8.27 -9.89 1.09
N PHE A 225 7.33 -9.42 0.28
CA PHE A 225 6.20 -10.23 -0.16
C PHE A 225 6.66 -11.43 -1.00
N GLN A 226 7.59 -11.24 -1.95
CA GLN A 226 8.19 -12.33 -2.72
C GLN A 226 8.86 -13.38 -1.84
N GLN A 227 9.66 -12.95 -0.85
CA GLN A 227 10.35 -13.85 0.07
C GLN A 227 9.38 -14.67 0.91
N ALA A 228 8.28 -14.06 1.39
CA ALA A 228 7.26 -14.78 2.15
C ALA A 228 6.55 -15.84 1.30
N VAL A 229 6.31 -15.58 0.01
CA VAL A 229 5.74 -16.56 -0.93
C VAL A 229 6.72 -17.72 -1.16
N ALA A 230 8.00 -17.43 -1.41
CA ALA A 230 9.03 -18.44 -1.64
C ALA A 230 9.20 -19.35 -0.41
N TYR A 231 9.24 -18.76 0.79
CA TYR A 231 9.33 -19.52 2.03
C TYR A 231 8.17 -20.50 2.19
N LEU A 232 6.94 -20.01 2.07
CA LEU A 232 5.76 -20.81 2.40
C LEU A 232 5.41 -21.86 1.34
N PHE A 233 5.71 -21.60 0.07
CA PHE A 233 5.23 -22.44 -1.04
C PHE A 233 6.33 -23.08 -1.89
N GLU A 234 7.60 -22.70 -1.71
CA GLU A 234 8.73 -23.16 -2.53
C GLU A 234 9.82 -23.84 -1.70
N GLY A 235 9.69 -23.82 -0.37
CA GLY A 235 10.61 -24.51 0.54
C GLY A 235 11.97 -23.82 0.69
N GLU A 236 12.07 -22.54 0.32
CA GLU A 236 13.28 -21.74 0.54
C GLU A 236 13.39 -21.32 2.01
N THR A 237 14.49 -21.64 2.68
CA THR A 237 14.79 -21.18 4.04
C THR A 237 15.32 -19.74 4.04
N GLN A 238 14.97 -18.95 5.08
CA GLN A 238 15.39 -17.55 5.29
C GLN A 238 16.91 -17.34 5.25
#